data_AF-A0A7V2W4J6-F1
#
_entry.id   AF-A0A7V2W4J6-F1
#
_cell.length_a   1.000
_cell.length_b   1.000
_cell.length_c   1.000
_cell.angle_alpha   90.00
_cell.angle_beta   90.00
_cell.angle_gamma   90.00
#
_symmetry.space_group_name_H-M   'P 1'
#
loop_
_entity.id
_entity.type
_entity.pdbx_description
1 polymer ?
#
loop_
_entity_poly.entity_id
_entity_poly.type
_entity_poly.pdbx_seq_one_letter_code
_entity_poly.pdbx_strand_id
1 'polypeptide(L)'
;MKKLPLGIQSFPEIRSMGLLYVDKTENIINVIENGKYNFLSRPRRFGKSLTLSTIKEMFNGRKELFKGLWAEKNWDWDSTHPVVHFSFSSIGYKELGLEKAIEKRLKEIAADFNVSIKEEGVSQQFKELISKLSEINQAVLLIDEYDKPIIDYLDDIPQAKENQKTLKSFYSVIKDSDPYIRFLLITGVSKFSKVSIFSELNNLTDLTLHPRYSTLTGYTQKELEHYFAEGIDEFAEVLSPSKKELIELVKEWYNGYSWDGKNFLYNPYSILSFFDTGQFRNFWFSTGTPTFLIKLLKGRRFIDLEKTEVDESAFESYDIENLDTVPLLFQTGYLTIKSLGGFGIYCLDYPNREVKESLLRHLIGAFRNDSAAYSTPIVIRLRKAFLENNHERIIEIINGLFKSIPSHIFIKEKEAYYHSVVFLVFQYLGQFIDAEVNTSDGRIDAVVKTETHIYILEFKLDESAGAALEQIRKKDYAEKYKLSGKKITGIGINFSSKTKSVEGWEVEYF
;
A
#
# COMPACT_ATOMS: atom_id res chain seq x y z
N MET A 1 16.15 3.22 -24.37
CA MET A 1 15.86 2.45 -23.14
C MET A 1 15.67 0.97 -23.46
N LYS A 2 16.10 0.04 -22.58
CA LYS A 2 15.70 -1.39 -22.69
C LYS A 2 14.18 -1.54 -22.59
N LYS A 3 13.61 -2.56 -23.23
CA LYS A 3 12.18 -2.88 -23.10
C LYS A 3 11.82 -3.19 -21.64
N LEU A 4 10.69 -2.69 -21.17
CA LEU A 4 10.24 -2.80 -19.79
C LEU A 4 9.48 -4.13 -19.55
N PRO A 5 9.71 -4.84 -18.43
CA PRO A 5 9.03 -6.10 -18.11
C PRO A 5 7.65 -5.88 -17.47
N LEU A 6 6.78 -5.12 -18.12
CA LEU A 6 5.46 -4.81 -17.56
C LEU A 6 4.59 -6.06 -17.43
N GLY A 7 4.21 -6.37 -16.19
CA GLY A 7 3.38 -7.54 -15.87
C GLY A 7 4.10 -8.88 -15.86
N ILE A 8 5.38 -8.93 -16.24
CA ILE A 8 6.18 -10.16 -16.28
C ILE A 8 6.84 -10.36 -14.90
N GLN A 9 6.61 -11.51 -14.30
CA GLN A 9 7.19 -11.91 -13.01
C GLN A 9 8.19 -13.07 -13.14
N SER A 10 8.31 -13.64 -14.33
CA SER A 10 9.26 -14.72 -14.65
C SER A 10 10.64 -14.14 -14.89
N PHE A 11 11.58 -14.44 -13.99
CA PHE A 11 12.98 -14.07 -14.18
C PHE A 11 13.57 -14.66 -15.48
N PRO A 12 13.39 -15.95 -15.82
CA PRO A 12 13.83 -16.50 -17.11
C PRO A 12 13.33 -15.72 -18.33
N GLU A 13 12.06 -15.31 -18.32
CA GLU A 13 11.46 -14.57 -19.43
C GLU A 13 12.10 -13.19 -19.58
N ILE A 14 12.24 -12.44 -18.48
CA ILE A 14 12.88 -11.12 -18.47
C ILE A 14 14.29 -11.21 -19.03
N ARG A 15 15.06 -12.22 -18.61
CA ARG A 15 16.46 -12.38 -19.03
C ARG A 15 16.58 -12.85 -20.47
N SER A 16 15.79 -13.84 -20.88
CA SER A 16 15.84 -14.38 -22.25
C SER A 16 15.36 -13.36 -23.30
N MET A 17 14.39 -12.52 -22.97
CA MET A 17 13.89 -11.45 -23.86
C MET A 17 14.72 -10.16 -23.81
N GLY A 18 15.79 -10.10 -23.00
CA GLY A 18 16.63 -8.92 -22.87
C GLY A 18 15.92 -7.70 -22.26
N LEU A 19 14.88 -7.92 -21.46
CA LEU A 19 14.12 -6.86 -20.80
C LEU A 19 14.93 -6.23 -19.66
N LEU A 20 14.52 -5.04 -19.24
CA LEU A 20 15.12 -4.36 -18.10
C LEU A 20 14.96 -5.21 -16.83
N TYR A 21 16.07 -5.44 -16.11
CA TYR A 21 16.07 -6.08 -14.80
C TYR A 21 16.97 -5.26 -13.88
N VAL A 22 16.42 -4.83 -12.75
CA VAL A 22 17.18 -4.17 -11.68
C VAL A 22 17.80 -5.25 -10.82
N ASP A 23 19.13 -5.32 -10.80
CA ASP A 23 19.84 -6.40 -10.13
C ASP A 23 19.72 -6.32 -8.60
N LYS A 24 19.13 -7.36 -8.00
CA LYS A 24 18.99 -7.54 -6.54
C LYS A 24 19.76 -8.75 -6.03
N THR A 25 20.58 -9.38 -6.87
CA THR A 25 21.14 -10.70 -6.59
C THR A 25 22.12 -10.72 -5.41
N GLU A 26 22.84 -9.62 -5.15
CA GLU A 26 23.64 -9.44 -3.93
C GLU A 26 22.78 -9.53 -2.65
N ASN A 27 21.67 -8.79 -2.59
CA ASN A 27 20.76 -8.82 -1.44
C ASN A 27 20.11 -10.20 -1.28
N ILE A 28 19.78 -10.86 -2.40
CA ILE A 28 19.21 -12.21 -2.38
C ILE A 28 20.21 -13.22 -1.79
N ILE A 29 21.47 -13.18 -2.23
CA ILE A 29 22.53 -14.07 -1.71
C ILE A 29 22.72 -13.84 -0.22
N ASN A 30 22.77 -12.58 0.21
CA ASN A 30 22.84 -12.23 1.64
C ASN A 30 21.68 -12.84 2.45
N VAL A 31 20.44 -12.84 1.94
CA VAL A 31 19.30 -13.50 2.61
C VAL A 31 19.52 -15.01 2.72
N ILE A 32 19.95 -15.65 1.63
CA ILE A 32 20.16 -17.11 1.57
C ILE A 32 21.26 -17.56 2.52
N GLU A 33 22.36 -16.81 2.62
CA GLU A 33 23.52 -17.18 3.44
C GLU A 33 23.31 -16.91 4.94
N ASN A 34 22.50 -15.92 5.30
CA ASN A 34 22.32 -15.49 6.69
C ASN A 34 21.05 -16.03 7.35
N GLY A 35 20.19 -16.77 6.64
CA GLY A 35 18.93 -17.26 7.19
C GLY A 35 18.33 -18.42 6.42
N LYS A 36 17.94 -19.48 7.14
CA LYS A 36 17.28 -20.66 6.57
C LYS A 36 15.77 -20.46 6.39
N TYR A 37 15.10 -19.89 7.41
CA TYR A 37 13.64 -19.72 7.44
C TYR A 37 13.29 -18.24 7.45
N ASN A 38 12.74 -17.77 6.32
CA ASN A 38 12.54 -16.36 6.08
C ASN A 38 11.10 -16.03 5.70
N PHE A 39 10.65 -14.87 6.13
CA PHE A 39 9.36 -14.29 5.79
C PHE A 39 9.54 -12.87 5.28
N LEU A 40 8.87 -12.53 4.18
CA LEU A 40 8.86 -11.16 3.66
C LEU A 40 7.43 -10.73 3.32
N SER A 41 6.92 -9.75 4.05
CA SER A 41 5.73 -9.01 3.67
C SER A 41 6.09 -7.71 2.94
N ARG A 42 5.47 -7.51 1.78
CA ARG A 42 5.49 -6.24 1.03
C ARG A 42 4.14 -6.05 0.35
N PRO A 43 3.76 -4.80 0.02
CA PRO A 43 2.59 -4.52 -0.79
C PRO A 43 2.55 -5.29 -2.11
N ARG A 44 1.38 -5.32 -2.75
CA ARG A 44 1.23 -5.89 -4.09
C ARG A 44 2.18 -5.21 -5.08
N ARG A 45 2.60 -5.94 -6.12
CA ARG A 45 3.43 -5.41 -7.21
C ARG A 45 4.81 -4.85 -6.80
N PHE A 46 5.30 -5.19 -5.60
CA PHE A 46 6.60 -4.73 -5.11
C PHE A 46 7.81 -5.56 -5.56
N GLY A 47 7.59 -6.63 -6.33
CA GLY A 47 8.67 -7.50 -6.85
C GLY A 47 8.94 -8.78 -6.06
N LYS A 48 8.04 -9.17 -5.14
CA LYS A 48 8.15 -10.43 -4.35
C LYS A 48 8.25 -11.67 -5.24
N SER A 49 7.26 -11.87 -6.13
CA SER A 49 7.22 -13.04 -7.03
C SER A 49 8.41 -13.10 -7.99
N LEU A 50 8.89 -11.94 -8.47
CA LEU A 50 10.11 -11.86 -9.27
C LEU A 50 11.36 -12.24 -8.45
N THR A 51 11.41 -11.87 -7.18
CA THR A 51 12.48 -12.27 -6.26
C THR A 51 12.48 -13.80 -6.08
N LEU A 52 11.31 -14.40 -5.84
CA LEU A 52 11.17 -15.86 -5.76
C LEU A 52 11.57 -16.55 -7.07
N SER A 53 11.13 -16.02 -8.22
CA SER A 53 11.54 -16.54 -9.52
C SER A 53 13.06 -16.43 -9.73
N THR A 54 13.70 -15.38 -9.23
CA THR A 54 15.17 -15.22 -9.31
C THR A 54 15.85 -16.29 -8.44
N ILE A 55 15.41 -16.45 -7.19
CA ILE A 55 15.94 -17.46 -6.25
C ILE A 55 15.80 -18.88 -6.83
N LYS A 56 14.64 -19.18 -7.41
CA LYS A 56 14.38 -20.47 -8.07
C LYS A 56 15.46 -20.79 -9.12
N GLU A 57 15.77 -19.85 -9.99
CA GLU A 57 16.75 -20.08 -11.06
C GLU A 57 18.20 -20.15 -10.54
N MET A 58 18.50 -19.49 -9.41
CA MET A 58 19.80 -19.64 -8.73
C MET A 58 19.99 -21.07 -8.22
N PHE A 59 19.01 -21.62 -7.51
CA PHE A 59 19.05 -22.99 -7.00
C PHE A 59 18.90 -24.07 -8.08
N ASN A 60 18.34 -23.73 -9.24
CA ASN A 60 18.34 -24.60 -10.42
C ASN A 60 19.68 -24.57 -11.19
N GLY A 61 20.66 -23.76 -10.78
CA GLY A 61 21.98 -23.68 -11.43
C GLY A 61 21.97 -23.01 -12.81
N ARG A 62 20.96 -22.19 -13.14
CA ARG A 62 20.75 -21.59 -14.47
C ARG A 62 21.64 -20.36 -14.71
N LYS A 63 22.96 -20.54 -14.59
CA LYS A 63 23.99 -19.48 -14.66
C LYS A 63 23.86 -18.57 -15.87
N GLU A 64 23.44 -19.11 -17.01
CA GLU A 64 23.29 -18.38 -18.27
C GLU A 64 22.31 -17.20 -18.17
N LEU A 65 21.30 -17.28 -17.31
CA LEU A 65 20.33 -16.21 -17.09
C LEU A 65 20.91 -15.03 -16.30
N PHE A 66 22.00 -15.26 -15.56
CA PHE A 66 22.59 -14.29 -14.63
C PHE A 66 23.78 -13.52 -15.21
N LYS A 67 24.12 -13.71 -16.50
CA LYS A 67 25.21 -12.96 -17.15
C LYS A 67 25.08 -11.44 -16.95
N GLY A 68 26.13 -10.81 -16.45
CA GLY A 68 26.20 -9.39 -16.14
C GLY A 68 25.50 -8.98 -14.83
N LEU A 69 24.99 -9.93 -14.05
CA LEU A 69 24.46 -9.69 -12.70
C LEU A 69 25.51 -10.07 -11.64
N TRP A 70 25.35 -9.54 -10.43
CA TRP A 70 26.26 -9.79 -9.31
C TRP A 70 26.38 -11.28 -8.98
N ALA A 71 25.28 -12.03 -8.99
CA ALA A 71 25.30 -13.48 -8.77
C ALA A 71 26.17 -14.28 -9.76
N GLU A 72 26.41 -13.80 -10.99
CA GLU A 72 27.19 -14.54 -11.99
C GLU A 72 28.53 -15.04 -11.43
N LYS A 73 29.17 -14.20 -10.61
CA LYS A 73 30.51 -14.42 -10.04
C LYS A 73 30.49 -14.81 -8.56
N ASN A 74 29.36 -14.62 -7.88
CA ASN A 74 29.27 -14.71 -6.42
C ASN A 74 28.29 -15.80 -5.95
N TRP A 75 27.69 -16.56 -6.87
CA TRP A 75 26.88 -17.73 -6.54
C TRP A 75 27.61 -19.02 -6.92
N ASP A 76 27.48 -20.04 -6.07
CA ASP A 76 27.91 -21.40 -6.37
C ASP A 76 26.88 -22.09 -7.28
N TRP A 77 27.17 -22.11 -8.58
CA TRP A 77 26.27 -22.66 -9.60
C TRP A 77 26.19 -24.19 -9.61
N ASP A 78 27.15 -24.87 -8.96
CA ASP A 78 27.14 -26.34 -8.86
C ASP A 78 26.28 -26.81 -7.68
N SER A 79 26.00 -25.93 -6.71
CA SER A 79 25.14 -26.18 -5.55
C SER A 79 23.64 -26.12 -5.92
N THR A 80 23.16 -27.12 -6.67
CA THR A 80 21.76 -27.21 -7.09
C THR A 80 20.85 -27.96 -6.10
N HIS A 81 19.59 -27.53 -6.00
CA HIS A 81 18.60 -28.08 -5.06
C HIS A 81 17.22 -28.19 -5.71
N PRO A 82 16.38 -29.19 -5.35
CA PRO A 82 15.00 -29.24 -5.83
C PRO A 82 14.18 -28.09 -5.25
N VAL A 83 13.59 -27.26 -6.13
CA VAL A 83 12.85 -26.05 -5.74
C VAL A 83 11.34 -26.26 -5.83
N VAL A 84 10.67 -26.28 -4.68
CA VAL A 84 9.21 -26.24 -4.57
C VAL A 84 8.76 -24.78 -4.60
N HIS A 85 8.26 -24.31 -5.75
CA HIS A 85 7.63 -23.00 -5.86
C HIS A 85 6.10 -23.12 -5.82
N PHE A 86 5.51 -22.76 -4.68
CA PHE A 86 4.08 -22.87 -4.41
C PHE A 86 3.46 -21.47 -4.31
N SER A 87 2.54 -21.13 -5.22
CA SER A 87 1.79 -19.87 -5.16
C SER A 87 0.32 -20.14 -4.89
N PHE A 88 -0.27 -19.46 -3.91
CA PHE A 88 -1.71 -19.55 -3.64
C PHE A 88 -2.57 -18.76 -4.64
N SER A 89 -1.95 -17.99 -5.54
CA SER A 89 -2.66 -17.11 -6.48
C SER A 89 -3.64 -17.84 -7.41
N SER A 90 -3.34 -19.10 -7.77
CA SER A 90 -4.00 -19.81 -8.87
C SER A 90 -4.23 -21.30 -8.57
N ILE A 91 -4.53 -21.66 -7.31
CA ILE A 91 -4.80 -23.07 -6.93
C ILE A 91 -6.29 -23.46 -6.99
N GLY A 92 -7.20 -22.53 -7.31
CA GLY A 92 -8.63 -22.81 -7.44
C GLY A 92 -9.35 -23.12 -6.12
N TYR A 93 -8.89 -22.54 -4.99
CA TYR A 93 -9.49 -22.80 -3.68
C TYR A 93 -10.90 -22.24 -3.53
N LYS A 94 -11.32 -21.29 -4.38
CA LYS A 94 -12.68 -20.73 -4.33
C LYS A 94 -13.73 -21.74 -4.77
N GLU A 95 -13.36 -22.61 -5.72
CA GLU A 95 -14.22 -23.65 -6.26
C GLU A 95 -14.05 -24.98 -5.52
N LEU A 96 -12.82 -25.35 -5.18
CA LEU A 96 -12.50 -26.67 -4.63
C LEU A 96 -12.50 -26.75 -3.09
N GLY A 97 -12.42 -25.60 -2.42
CA GLY A 97 -11.98 -25.50 -1.02
C GLY A 97 -10.46 -25.54 -0.91
N LEU A 98 -9.91 -24.87 0.11
CA LEU A 98 -8.47 -24.67 0.25
C LEU A 98 -7.68 -25.98 0.40
N GLU A 99 -8.20 -26.92 1.20
CA GLU A 99 -7.53 -28.19 1.46
C GLU A 99 -7.30 -28.98 0.16
N LYS A 100 -8.38 -29.25 -0.59
CA LYS A 100 -8.32 -29.97 -1.87
C LYS A 100 -7.48 -29.26 -2.93
N ALA A 101 -7.53 -27.93 -2.95
CA ALA A 101 -6.71 -27.11 -3.83
C ALA A 101 -5.21 -27.27 -3.53
N ILE A 102 -4.82 -27.30 -2.26
CA ILE A 102 -3.43 -27.55 -1.84
C ILE A 102 -3.01 -28.97 -2.23
N GLU A 103 -3.83 -29.99 -1.92
CA GLU A 103 -3.51 -31.39 -2.25
C GLU A 103 -3.30 -31.60 -3.75
N LYS A 104 -4.20 -31.04 -4.57
CA LYS A 104 -4.06 -31.07 -6.03
C LYS A 104 -2.74 -30.43 -6.46
N ARG A 105 -2.42 -29.26 -5.92
CA ARG A 105 -1.20 -28.52 -6.27
C ARG A 105 0.08 -29.25 -5.84
N LEU A 106 0.08 -29.90 -4.68
CA LEU A 106 1.20 -30.71 -4.22
C LEU A 106 1.45 -31.90 -5.16
N LYS A 107 0.38 -32.57 -5.63
CA LYS A 107 0.49 -33.67 -6.61
C LYS A 107 1.04 -33.20 -7.95
N GLU A 108 0.63 -32.03 -8.43
CA GLU A 108 1.19 -31.41 -9.65
C GLU A 108 2.69 -31.15 -9.49
N ILE A 109 3.10 -30.52 -8.38
CA ILE A 109 4.52 -30.24 -8.11
C ILE A 109 5.31 -31.56 -7.99
N ALA A 110 4.77 -32.57 -7.30
CA ALA A 110 5.43 -33.87 -7.19
C ALA A 110 5.67 -34.51 -8.56
N ALA A 111 4.70 -34.41 -9.47
CA ALA A 111 4.83 -34.91 -10.83
C ALA A 111 5.95 -34.21 -11.62
N ASP A 112 6.17 -32.90 -11.42
CA ASP A 112 7.30 -32.16 -12.03
C ASP A 112 8.67 -32.75 -11.63
N PHE A 113 8.76 -33.39 -10.46
CA PHE A 113 9.95 -34.08 -9.96
C PHE A 113 9.93 -35.60 -10.19
N ASN A 114 8.95 -36.14 -10.93
CA ASN A 114 8.72 -37.58 -11.08
C ASN A 114 8.48 -38.32 -9.75
N VAL A 115 7.93 -37.62 -8.77
CA VAL A 115 7.56 -38.16 -7.46
C VAL A 115 6.05 -38.41 -7.41
N SER A 116 5.65 -39.54 -6.82
CA SER A 116 4.24 -39.80 -6.49
C SER A 116 3.98 -39.51 -5.02
N ILE A 117 2.84 -38.89 -4.71
CA ILE A 117 2.34 -38.69 -3.34
C ILE A 117 1.30 -39.77 -3.05
N LYS A 118 1.47 -40.49 -1.95
CA LYS A 118 0.59 -41.58 -1.50
C LYS A 118 -0.22 -41.20 -0.26
N GLU A 119 0.30 -40.29 0.54
CA GLU A 119 -0.37 -39.85 1.76
C GLU A 119 -1.65 -39.03 1.46
N GLU A 120 -2.55 -39.00 2.44
CA GLU A 120 -3.77 -38.17 2.41
C GLU A 120 -3.64 -36.99 3.38
N GLY A 121 -4.34 -35.89 3.07
CA GLY A 121 -4.31 -34.68 3.87
C GLY A 121 -3.10 -33.79 3.55
N VAL A 122 -3.33 -32.48 3.60
CA VAL A 122 -2.35 -31.45 3.19
C VAL A 122 -1.00 -31.57 3.89
N SER A 123 -1.00 -31.86 5.19
CA SER A 123 0.21 -31.96 6.01
C SER A 123 1.08 -33.14 5.61
N GLN A 124 0.49 -34.34 5.52
CA GLN A 124 1.25 -35.55 5.21
C GLN A 124 1.73 -35.55 3.76
N GLN A 125 0.92 -35.07 2.82
CA GLN A 125 1.35 -34.90 1.43
C GLN A 125 2.54 -33.95 1.31
N PHE A 126 2.53 -32.83 2.04
CA PHE A 126 3.64 -31.87 1.98
C PHE A 126 4.90 -32.45 2.62
N LYS A 127 4.77 -33.14 3.76
CA LYS A 127 5.88 -33.85 4.41
C LYS A 127 6.48 -34.93 3.51
N GLU A 128 5.63 -35.74 2.86
CA GLU A 128 6.05 -36.77 1.93
C GLU A 128 6.80 -36.17 0.73
N LEU A 129 6.29 -35.07 0.16
CA LEU A 129 6.97 -34.34 -0.91
C LEU A 129 8.36 -33.87 -0.48
N ILE A 130 8.47 -33.17 0.65
CA ILE A 130 9.77 -32.67 1.15
C ILE A 130 10.74 -33.83 1.40
N SER A 131 10.28 -34.90 2.05
CA SER A 131 11.09 -36.08 2.32
C SER A 131 11.62 -36.72 1.04
N LYS A 132 10.78 -36.90 0.03
CA LYS A 132 11.19 -37.53 -1.24
C LYS A 132 12.13 -36.65 -2.05
N LEU A 133 11.92 -35.34 -2.05
CA LEU A 133 12.85 -34.41 -2.70
C LEU A 133 14.23 -34.42 -2.03
N SER A 134 14.30 -34.68 -0.73
CA SER A 134 15.56 -34.77 0.01
C SER A 134 16.48 -35.91 -0.45
N GLU A 135 15.93 -36.93 -1.15
CA GLU A 135 16.72 -37.99 -1.79
C GLU A 135 17.54 -37.46 -2.97
N ILE A 136 17.13 -36.34 -3.58
CA ILE A 136 17.89 -35.62 -4.61
C ILE A 136 18.90 -34.68 -3.94
N ASN A 137 18.39 -33.75 -3.13
CA ASN A 137 19.15 -32.83 -2.26
C ASN A 137 18.16 -32.14 -1.32
N GLN A 138 18.63 -31.46 -0.27
CA GLN A 138 17.77 -30.65 0.60
C GLN A 138 16.90 -29.68 -0.22
N ALA A 139 15.59 -29.66 0.03
CA ALA A 139 14.62 -28.93 -0.76
C ALA A 139 14.63 -27.42 -0.46
N VAL A 140 14.40 -26.62 -1.48
CA VAL A 140 14.16 -25.17 -1.36
C VAL A 140 12.67 -24.91 -1.48
N LEU A 141 12.10 -24.26 -0.49
CA LEU A 141 10.67 -23.98 -0.40
C LEU A 141 10.43 -22.49 -0.64
N LEU A 142 9.74 -22.14 -1.73
CA LEU A 142 9.39 -20.77 -2.09
C LEU A 142 7.87 -20.66 -2.11
N ILE A 143 7.29 -19.96 -1.13
CA ILE A 143 5.85 -19.88 -0.95
C ILE A 143 5.37 -18.45 -1.20
N ASP A 144 4.54 -18.25 -2.21
CA ASP A 144 4.03 -16.94 -2.59
C ASP A 144 2.53 -16.77 -2.30
N GLU A 145 2.15 -15.53 -1.99
CA GLU A 145 0.79 -15.11 -1.63
C GLU A 145 0.15 -15.97 -0.52
N TYR A 146 0.92 -16.34 0.50
CA TYR A 146 0.47 -17.26 1.58
C TYR A 146 -0.84 -16.86 2.27
N ASP A 147 -1.10 -15.55 2.28
CA ASP A 147 -2.15 -14.83 2.96
C ASP A 147 -3.41 -14.66 2.11
N LYS A 148 -3.32 -14.90 0.79
CA LYS A 148 -4.42 -14.71 -0.16
C LYS A 148 -5.69 -15.50 0.18
N PRO A 149 -5.63 -16.79 0.59
CA PRO A 149 -6.83 -17.51 0.98
C PRO A 149 -7.55 -16.91 2.19
N ILE A 150 -6.88 -16.07 2.99
CA ILE A 150 -7.53 -15.37 4.10
C ILE A 150 -8.04 -14.00 3.63
N ILE A 151 -7.22 -13.24 2.88
CA ILE A 151 -7.59 -11.91 2.37
C ILE A 151 -8.86 -11.96 1.53
N ASP A 152 -9.00 -12.97 0.67
CA ASP A 152 -10.14 -13.11 -0.23
C ASP A 152 -11.47 -13.33 0.50
N TYR A 153 -11.43 -13.70 1.78
CA TYR A 153 -12.60 -13.95 2.62
C TYR A 153 -12.66 -13.02 3.85
N LEU A 154 -12.03 -11.83 3.81
CA LEU A 154 -12.18 -10.86 4.90
C LEU A 154 -13.61 -10.32 5.09
N ASP A 155 -14.46 -10.43 4.05
CA ASP A 155 -15.90 -10.17 4.13
C ASP A 155 -16.70 -11.41 4.65
N ASP A 156 -16.05 -12.57 4.86
CA ASP A 156 -16.60 -13.85 5.34
C ASP A 156 -15.67 -14.48 6.40
N ILE A 157 -15.76 -13.95 7.63
CA ILE A 157 -14.89 -14.33 8.75
C ILE A 157 -14.89 -15.84 9.06
N PRO A 158 -16.04 -16.56 9.06
CA PRO A 158 -16.06 -18.01 9.23
C PRO A 158 -15.18 -18.75 8.21
N GLN A 159 -15.30 -18.41 6.92
CA GLN A 159 -14.49 -19.06 5.88
C GLN A 159 -13.00 -18.68 5.99
N ALA A 160 -12.69 -17.42 6.34
CA ALA A 160 -11.32 -16.99 6.60
C ALA A 160 -10.66 -17.78 7.74
N LYS A 161 -11.40 -18.08 8.82
CA LYS A 161 -10.94 -18.91 9.93
C LYS A 161 -10.70 -20.37 9.52
N GLU A 162 -11.57 -20.95 8.71
CA GLU A 162 -11.36 -22.32 8.22
C GLU A 162 -10.13 -22.40 7.30
N ASN A 163 -9.92 -21.39 6.46
CA ASN A 163 -8.73 -21.28 5.63
C ASN A 163 -7.46 -21.12 6.50
N GLN A 164 -7.51 -20.31 7.56
CA GLN A 164 -6.41 -20.16 8.51
C GLN A 164 -6.04 -21.49 9.18
N LYS A 165 -7.03 -22.29 9.60
CA LYS A 165 -6.83 -23.62 10.19
C LYS A 165 -6.15 -24.58 9.19
N THR A 166 -6.61 -24.59 7.94
CA THR A 166 -6.01 -25.40 6.86
C THR A 166 -4.55 -25.00 6.63
N LEU A 167 -4.25 -23.70 6.57
CA LEU A 167 -2.88 -23.19 6.42
C LEU A 167 -2.00 -23.58 7.61
N LYS A 168 -2.51 -23.49 8.85
CA LYS A 168 -1.78 -23.95 10.04
C LYS A 168 -1.39 -25.43 9.92
N SER A 169 -2.31 -26.27 9.44
CA SER A 169 -2.02 -27.69 9.18
C SER A 169 -0.96 -27.85 8.10
N PHE A 170 -1.05 -27.10 7.00
CA PHE A 170 -0.08 -27.17 5.91
C PHE A 170 1.34 -26.82 6.36
N TYR A 171 1.53 -25.76 7.14
CA TYR A 171 2.87 -25.30 7.58
C TYR A 171 3.45 -26.07 8.77
N SER A 172 2.65 -26.83 9.53
CA SER A 172 3.11 -27.50 10.75
C SER A 172 4.25 -28.49 10.52
N VAL A 173 4.32 -29.10 9.34
CA VAL A 173 5.30 -30.15 9.01
C VAL A 173 6.69 -29.61 8.71
N ILE A 174 6.84 -28.30 8.50
CA ILE A 174 8.13 -27.69 8.15
C ILE A 174 9.15 -27.88 9.28
N LYS A 175 8.72 -27.75 10.55
CA LYS A 175 9.61 -27.91 11.71
C LYS A 175 10.24 -29.31 11.76
N ASP A 176 9.41 -30.34 11.60
CA ASP A 176 9.87 -31.74 11.62
C ASP A 176 10.65 -32.12 10.36
N SER A 177 10.55 -31.32 9.31
CA SER A 177 11.25 -31.51 8.04
C SER A 177 12.55 -30.72 7.94
N ASP A 178 13.02 -30.10 9.04
CA ASP A 178 14.23 -29.25 9.04
C ASP A 178 15.46 -29.90 8.39
N PRO A 179 15.82 -31.17 8.65
CA PRO A 179 16.98 -31.81 8.02
C PRO A 179 16.90 -31.87 6.49
N TYR A 180 15.69 -31.84 5.94
CA TYR A 180 15.40 -31.97 4.52
C TYR A 180 15.27 -30.64 3.79
N ILE A 181 15.30 -29.51 4.50
CA ILE A 181 15.10 -28.18 3.93
C ILE A 181 16.45 -27.45 3.83
N ARG A 182 16.75 -26.88 2.67
CA ARG A 182 17.91 -26.01 2.46
C ARG A 182 17.60 -24.56 2.78
N PHE A 183 16.44 -24.09 2.31
CA PHE A 183 16.02 -22.68 2.40
C PHE A 183 14.49 -22.59 2.29
N LEU A 184 13.87 -21.73 3.08
CA LEU A 184 12.46 -21.37 3.01
C LEU A 184 12.32 -19.86 2.92
N LEU A 185 11.55 -19.38 1.94
CA LEU A 185 11.06 -18.01 1.89
C LEU A 185 9.55 -18.00 1.66
N ILE A 186 8.82 -17.39 2.60
CA ILE A 186 7.38 -17.17 2.51
C ILE A 186 7.12 -15.69 2.23
N THR A 187 6.28 -15.39 1.24
CA THR A 187 5.93 -14.03 0.86
C THR A 187 4.42 -13.78 0.82
N GLY A 188 4.03 -12.55 1.17
CA GLY A 188 2.63 -12.11 1.22
C GLY A 188 2.48 -10.59 1.26
N VAL A 189 1.25 -10.12 1.44
CA VAL A 189 0.90 -8.70 1.61
C VAL A 189 0.65 -8.37 3.08
N SER A 190 -0.05 -9.22 3.81
CA SER A 190 -0.32 -9.05 5.24
C SER A 190 0.52 -9.99 6.09
N LYS A 191 0.60 -9.65 7.37
CA LYS A 191 1.17 -10.49 8.43
C LYS A 191 0.03 -10.92 9.33
N PHE A 192 -0.84 -11.81 8.84
CA PHE A 192 -1.79 -12.52 9.72
C PHE A 192 -0.99 -13.18 10.84
N SER A 193 -1.44 -13.01 12.09
CA SER A 193 -0.59 -13.20 13.28
C SER A 193 0.30 -14.43 13.15
N LYS A 194 1.62 -14.27 13.30
CA LYS A 194 2.58 -15.40 13.34
C LYS A 194 2.17 -16.44 14.39
N VAL A 195 1.49 -16.00 15.45
CA VAL A 195 0.91 -16.81 16.53
C VAL A 195 -0.24 -17.72 16.06
N SER A 196 -0.85 -17.51 14.88
CA SER A 196 -1.96 -18.33 14.38
C SER A 196 -1.53 -19.37 13.34
N ILE A 197 -0.84 -18.97 12.28
CA ILE A 197 -0.45 -19.85 11.16
C ILE A 197 0.95 -20.44 11.35
N PHE A 198 1.87 -19.64 11.88
CA PHE A 198 3.28 -19.98 12.03
C PHE A 198 3.66 -20.27 13.48
N SER A 199 2.68 -20.56 14.36
CA SER A 199 2.95 -20.84 15.78
C SER A 199 3.92 -22.00 15.97
N GLU A 200 3.86 -22.96 15.04
CA GLU A 200 4.76 -24.12 15.00
C GLU A 200 6.14 -23.79 14.41
N LEU A 201 6.32 -22.63 13.77
CA LEU A 201 7.56 -22.16 13.14
C LEU A 201 8.21 -21.03 13.95
N ASN A 202 8.68 -21.37 15.15
CA ASN A 202 9.32 -20.43 16.07
C ASN A 202 10.65 -19.83 15.58
N ASN A 203 11.21 -20.33 14.46
CA ASN A 203 12.51 -19.89 13.91
C ASN A 203 12.38 -18.98 12.67
N LEU A 204 11.18 -18.49 12.35
CA LEU A 204 10.91 -17.70 11.14
C LEU A 204 11.40 -16.25 11.28
N THR A 205 12.47 -15.90 10.57
CA THR A 205 13.03 -14.54 10.54
C THR A 205 12.13 -13.62 9.71
N ASP A 206 11.65 -12.53 10.32
CA ASP A 206 10.89 -11.51 9.61
C ASP A 206 11.83 -10.54 8.90
N LEU A 207 11.95 -10.66 7.57
CA LEU A 207 12.75 -9.75 6.76
C LEU A 207 12.06 -8.39 6.56
N THR A 208 10.77 -8.26 6.92
CA THR A 208 9.93 -7.11 6.58
C THR A 208 10.50 -5.81 7.15
N LEU A 209 10.78 -5.79 8.45
CA LEU A 209 11.33 -4.65 9.20
C LEU A 209 12.84 -4.80 9.47
N HIS A 210 13.47 -5.87 8.96
CA HIS A 210 14.87 -6.12 9.21
C HIS A 210 15.75 -5.11 8.45
N PRO A 211 16.61 -4.31 9.12
CA PRO A 211 17.32 -3.20 8.48
C PRO A 211 18.23 -3.60 7.33
N ARG A 212 18.79 -4.82 7.34
CA ARG A 212 19.66 -5.31 6.25
C ARG A 212 18.91 -5.61 4.95
N TYR A 213 17.60 -5.83 5.01
CA TYR A 213 16.81 -6.33 3.88
C TYR A 213 15.72 -5.35 3.44
N SER A 214 15.76 -4.10 3.93
CA SER A 214 14.76 -3.09 3.61
C SER A 214 14.65 -2.83 2.10
N THR A 215 15.77 -2.94 1.36
CA THR A 215 15.88 -2.70 -0.09
C THR A 215 15.86 -3.97 -0.97
N LEU A 216 15.55 -5.14 -0.39
CA LEU A 216 15.50 -6.44 -1.11
C LEU A 216 14.53 -6.41 -2.30
N THR A 217 13.46 -5.62 -2.18
CA THR A 217 12.44 -5.39 -3.21
C THR A 217 12.21 -3.89 -3.36
N GLY A 218 11.47 -3.46 -4.39
CA GLY A 218 11.37 -2.04 -4.72
C GLY A 218 12.65 -1.48 -5.35
N TYR A 219 12.59 -0.25 -5.85
CA TYR A 219 13.77 0.44 -6.39
C TYR A 219 14.21 1.56 -5.46
N THR A 220 15.51 1.68 -5.23
CA THR A 220 16.13 2.82 -4.56
C THR A 220 16.28 3.99 -5.53
N GLN A 221 16.57 5.18 -5.01
CA GLN A 221 16.93 6.35 -5.83
C GLN A 221 18.08 6.04 -6.80
N LYS A 222 19.14 5.39 -6.29
CA LYS A 222 20.32 5.05 -7.08
C LYS A 222 19.99 4.08 -8.21
N GLU A 223 19.15 3.08 -7.94
CA GLU A 223 18.71 2.13 -8.95
C GLU A 223 17.82 2.80 -10.01
N LEU A 224 16.91 3.70 -9.61
CA LEU A 224 16.11 4.47 -10.54
C LEU A 224 17.01 5.26 -11.50
N GLU A 225 17.92 6.07 -10.96
CA GLU A 225 18.81 6.93 -11.76
C GLU A 225 19.76 6.13 -12.64
N HIS A 226 20.17 4.93 -12.22
CA HIS A 226 21.07 4.08 -12.99
C HIS A 226 20.33 3.32 -14.12
N TYR A 227 19.29 2.55 -13.77
CA TYR A 227 18.62 1.64 -14.70
C TYR A 227 17.65 2.34 -15.64
N PHE A 228 17.15 3.53 -15.28
CA PHE A 228 16.19 4.29 -16.07
C PHE A 228 16.79 5.60 -16.63
N ALA A 229 18.12 5.75 -16.62
CA ALA A 229 18.81 6.96 -17.10
C ALA A 229 18.33 7.40 -18.49
N GLU A 230 18.31 6.47 -19.45
CA GLU A 230 17.87 6.75 -20.83
C GLU A 230 16.39 7.19 -20.89
N GLY A 231 15.51 6.57 -20.11
CA GLY A 231 14.10 6.96 -20.06
C GLY A 231 13.89 8.32 -19.38
N ILE A 232 14.69 8.64 -18.36
CA ILE A 232 14.66 9.95 -17.72
C ILE A 232 15.06 11.04 -18.71
N ASP A 233 16.09 10.81 -19.51
CA ASP A 233 16.54 11.76 -20.53
C ASP A 233 15.45 11.96 -21.61
N GLU A 234 14.86 10.87 -22.11
CA GLU A 234 13.77 10.90 -23.09
C GLU A 234 12.54 11.68 -22.60
N PHE A 235 12.04 11.38 -21.38
CA PHE A 235 10.84 12.05 -20.88
C PHE A 235 11.09 13.49 -20.40
N ALA A 236 12.32 13.85 -20.04
CA ALA A 236 12.65 15.25 -19.75
C ALA A 236 12.49 16.12 -21.02
N GLU A 237 12.89 15.61 -22.18
CA GLU A 237 12.69 16.28 -23.47
C GLU A 237 11.19 16.36 -23.83
N VAL A 238 10.47 15.24 -23.75
CA VAL A 238 9.06 15.15 -24.17
C VAL A 238 8.13 15.98 -23.29
N LEU A 239 8.31 15.95 -21.96
CA LEU A 239 7.43 16.65 -21.03
C LEU A 239 7.85 18.11 -20.81
N SER A 240 9.04 18.49 -21.28
CA SER A 240 9.68 19.80 -21.06
C SER A 240 10.03 20.24 -19.61
N PRO A 241 10.13 19.39 -18.57
CA PRO A 241 10.84 19.75 -17.34
C PRO A 241 12.35 19.56 -17.52
N SER A 242 13.15 20.19 -16.67
CA SER A 242 14.54 19.77 -16.49
C SER A 242 14.61 18.34 -15.95
N LYS A 243 15.70 17.62 -16.22
CA LYS A 243 15.95 16.28 -15.67
C LYS A 243 15.76 16.21 -14.14
N LYS A 244 16.20 17.25 -13.45
CA LYS A 244 16.06 17.36 -11.99
C LYS A 244 14.59 17.48 -11.57
N GLU A 245 13.82 18.33 -12.24
CA GLU A 245 12.39 18.49 -11.97
C GLU A 245 11.62 17.19 -12.27
N LEU A 246 11.95 16.48 -13.36
CA LEU A 246 11.33 15.19 -13.65
C LEU A 246 11.61 14.16 -12.55
N ILE A 247 12.84 14.06 -12.08
CA ILE A 247 13.21 13.13 -11.00
C ILE A 247 12.45 13.47 -9.72
N GLU A 248 12.34 14.74 -9.35
CA GLU A 248 11.56 15.16 -8.18
C GLU A 248 10.07 14.86 -8.34
N LEU A 249 9.48 15.06 -9.53
CA LEU A 249 8.10 14.68 -9.81
C LEU A 249 7.89 13.16 -9.71
N VAL A 250 8.78 12.36 -10.30
CA VAL A 250 8.76 10.89 -10.18
C VAL A 250 8.90 10.45 -8.73
N LYS A 251 9.72 11.13 -7.95
CA LYS A 251 9.89 10.90 -6.50
C LYS A 251 8.62 11.22 -5.72
N GLU A 252 8.01 12.38 -5.93
CA GLU A 252 6.74 12.78 -5.31
C GLU A 252 5.62 11.77 -5.60
N TRP A 253 5.55 11.30 -6.84
CA TRP A 253 4.49 10.38 -7.28
C TRP A 253 4.70 8.96 -6.80
N TYR A 254 5.92 8.43 -6.89
CA TYR A 254 6.15 6.98 -6.83
C TYR A 254 7.14 6.53 -5.76
N ASN A 255 7.91 7.43 -5.14
CA ASN A 255 8.80 7.11 -4.01
C ASN A 255 8.12 7.39 -2.68
N GLY A 256 8.46 6.58 -1.68
CA GLY A 256 8.31 6.97 -0.29
C GLY A 256 7.90 5.84 0.62
N TYR A 257 7.84 4.61 0.09
CA TYR A 257 7.72 3.37 0.85
C TYR A 257 9.01 3.09 1.61
N SER A 258 8.90 2.79 2.90
CA SER A 258 10.00 2.48 3.78
C SER A 258 9.55 1.56 4.92
N TRP A 259 10.49 0.70 5.33
CA TRP A 259 10.31 -0.25 6.44
C TRP A 259 11.29 0.00 7.59
N ASP A 260 12.18 0.97 7.45
CA ASP A 260 13.22 1.30 8.43
C ASP A 260 13.35 2.81 8.68
N GLY A 261 12.46 3.62 8.10
CA GLY A 261 12.47 5.09 8.20
C GLY A 261 13.71 5.76 7.57
N LYS A 262 14.54 5.02 6.84
CA LYS A 262 15.82 5.49 6.29
C LYS A 262 15.91 5.29 4.78
N ASN A 263 15.51 4.12 4.31
CA ASN A 263 15.54 3.74 2.91
C ASN A 263 14.15 3.90 2.31
N PHE A 264 14.00 4.88 1.42
CA PHE A 264 12.75 5.16 0.72
C PHE A 264 12.80 4.62 -0.71
N LEU A 265 11.79 3.83 -1.03
CA LEU A 265 11.72 3.00 -2.22
C LEU A 265 10.57 3.40 -3.12
N TYR A 266 10.83 3.26 -4.41
CA TYR A 266 9.86 3.34 -5.48
C TYR A 266 9.09 2.03 -5.63
N ASN A 267 7.79 2.13 -5.93
CA ASN A 267 7.03 0.99 -6.39
C ASN A 267 7.48 0.57 -7.80
N PRO A 268 7.95 -0.68 -8.02
CA PRO A 268 8.44 -1.13 -9.31
C PRO A 268 7.40 -1.01 -10.43
N TYR A 269 6.16 -1.40 -10.15
CA TYR A 269 5.10 -1.38 -11.17
C TYR A 269 4.75 0.05 -11.58
N SER A 270 4.61 0.97 -10.62
CA SER A 270 4.34 2.37 -10.95
C SER A 270 5.46 3.01 -11.77
N ILE A 271 6.73 2.70 -11.45
CA ILE A 271 7.87 3.17 -12.24
C ILE A 271 7.86 2.59 -13.66
N LEU A 272 7.69 1.28 -13.80
CA LEU A 272 7.63 0.65 -15.12
C LEU A 272 6.46 1.21 -15.94
N SER A 273 5.30 1.45 -15.33
CA SER A 273 4.13 2.00 -16.04
C SER A 273 4.30 3.48 -16.40
N PHE A 274 4.99 4.26 -15.57
CA PHE A 274 5.34 5.64 -15.90
C PHE A 274 6.24 5.69 -17.14
N PHE A 275 7.34 4.93 -17.15
CA PHE A 275 8.28 4.93 -18.29
C PHE A 275 7.73 4.26 -19.56
N ASP A 276 6.64 3.49 -19.46
CA ASP A 276 5.92 2.97 -20.63
C ASP A 276 4.94 3.99 -21.22
N THR A 277 4.26 4.77 -20.37
CA THR A 277 3.16 5.65 -20.79
C THR A 277 3.53 7.12 -20.91
N GLY A 278 4.60 7.56 -20.26
CA GLY A 278 4.97 8.97 -20.12
C GLY A 278 4.01 9.80 -19.28
N GLN A 279 3.12 9.17 -18.50
CA GLN A 279 2.06 9.87 -17.77
C GLN A 279 2.05 9.53 -16.29
N PHE A 280 1.92 10.58 -15.47
CA PHE A 280 1.65 10.43 -14.05
C PHE A 280 0.22 9.95 -13.81
N ARG A 281 0.10 8.74 -13.30
CA ARG A 281 -1.18 8.07 -12.98
C ARG A 281 -1.06 7.19 -11.74
N ASN A 282 -2.20 6.77 -11.23
CA ASN A 282 -2.32 5.88 -10.07
C ASN A 282 -2.25 4.39 -10.47
N PHE A 283 -1.11 3.98 -11.04
CA PHE A 283 -0.84 2.64 -11.54
C PHE A 283 -0.99 1.54 -10.47
N TRP A 284 -0.28 1.62 -9.35
CA TRP A 284 -0.32 0.63 -8.27
C TRP A 284 -1.73 0.44 -7.74
N PHE A 285 -2.44 1.53 -7.44
CA PHE A 285 -3.79 1.46 -6.89
C PHE A 285 -4.76 0.77 -7.86
N SER A 286 -4.61 1.00 -9.16
CA SER A 286 -5.46 0.38 -10.19
C SER A 286 -5.34 -1.16 -10.27
N THR A 287 -4.27 -1.74 -9.73
CA THR A 287 -4.04 -3.20 -9.76
C THR A 287 -4.90 -4.01 -8.79
N GLY A 288 -5.69 -3.36 -7.94
CA GLY A 288 -6.69 -4.01 -7.11
C GLY A 288 -7.17 -3.10 -5.99
N THR A 289 -8.30 -2.44 -6.21
CA THR A 289 -8.97 -1.60 -5.19
C THR A 289 -9.43 -2.48 -4.03
N PRO A 290 -9.00 -2.24 -2.79
CA PRO A 290 -9.48 -3.00 -1.64
C PRO A 290 -10.85 -2.43 -1.22
N THR A 291 -11.90 -2.86 -1.91
CA THR A 291 -13.29 -2.52 -1.55
C THR A 291 -13.56 -2.77 -0.07
N PHE A 292 -12.99 -3.84 0.50
CA PHE A 292 -12.98 -4.14 1.93
C PHE A 292 -12.40 -2.99 2.77
N LEU A 293 -11.20 -2.49 2.45
CA LEU A 293 -10.55 -1.42 3.20
C LEU A 293 -11.38 -0.13 3.16
N ILE A 294 -11.94 0.21 2.00
CA ILE A 294 -12.79 1.40 1.86
C ILE A 294 -14.06 1.27 2.71
N LYS A 295 -14.70 0.08 2.71
CA LYS A 295 -15.85 -0.21 3.59
C LYS A 295 -15.48 -0.11 5.07
N LEU A 296 -14.34 -0.68 5.46
CA LEU A 296 -13.84 -0.68 6.84
C LEU A 296 -13.58 0.75 7.33
N LEU A 297 -12.85 1.56 6.55
CA LEU A 297 -12.54 2.96 6.87
C LEU A 297 -13.80 3.82 6.95
N LYS A 298 -14.77 3.58 6.05
CA LYS A 298 -16.07 4.26 6.10
C LYS A 298 -16.84 3.90 7.37
N GLY A 299 -16.83 2.63 7.78
CA GLY A 299 -17.50 2.15 8.99
C GLY A 299 -16.88 2.66 10.29
N ARG A 300 -15.56 2.90 10.30
CA ARG A 300 -14.83 3.40 11.48
C ARG A 300 -14.90 4.92 11.70
N ARG A 301 -15.63 5.65 10.84
CA ARG A 301 -15.67 7.12 10.77
C ARG A 301 -14.25 7.66 10.55
N PHE A 302 -13.94 7.96 9.28
CA PHE A 302 -12.62 8.36 8.77
C PHE A 302 -11.66 8.91 9.84
N ILE A 303 -10.47 8.30 9.92
CA ILE A 303 -9.41 8.70 10.86
C ILE A 303 -8.37 9.48 10.06
N ASP A 304 -7.87 10.59 10.59
CA ASP A 304 -6.70 11.26 10.03
C ASP A 304 -5.50 10.31 10.09
N LEU A 305 -4.98 9.94 8.92
CA LEU A 305 -3.91 8.96 8.80
C LEU A 305 -2.53 9.62 8.72
N GLU A 306 -2.46 10.95 8.58
CA GLU A 306 -1.18 11.64 8.46
C GLU A 306 -0.46 11.68 9.80
N LYS A 307 0.87 11.47 9.77
CA LYS A 307 1.74 11.52 10.95
C LYS A 307 1.24 10.64 12.11
N THR A 308 0.67 9.49 11.79
CA THR A 308 0.18 8.54 12.79
C THR A 308 1.35 7.97 13.58
N GLU A 309 1.34 8.13 14.90
CA GLU A 309 2.36 7.57 15.79
C GLU A 309 1.89 6.24 16.39
N VAL A 310 2.73 5.21 16.29
CA VAL A 310 2.48 3.89 16.88
C VAL A 310 3.77 3.32 17.46
N ASP A 311 3.67 2.47 18.49
CA ASP A 311 4.79 1.65 18.93
C ASP A 311 4.91 0.35 18.09
N GLU A 312 5.96 -0.43 18.36
CA GLU A 312 6.27 -1.66 17.62
C GLU A 312 5.14 -2.71 17.65
N SER A 313 4.34 -2.76 18.72
CA SER A 313 3.25 -3.75 18.87
C SER A 313 2.18 -3.61 17.79
N ALA A 314 2.03 -2.43 17.19
CA ALA A 314 1.16 -2.21 16.05
C ALA A 314 1.56 -3.08 14.84
N PHE A 315 2.80 -3.54 14.72
CA PHE A 315 3.24 -4.40 13.61
C PHE A 315 3.18 -5.90 13.93
N GLU A 316 2.81 -6.28 15.16
CA GLU A 316 2.90 -7.66 15.64
C GLU A 316 1.58 -8.43 15.60
N SER A 317 0.43 -7.75 15.68
CA SER A 317 -0.89 -8.39 15.75
C SER A 317 -1.81 -8.05 14.58
N TYR A 318 -2.28 -9.10 13.90
CA TYR A 318 -3.38 -9.02 12.94
C TYR A 318 -4.38 -10.10 13.30
N ASP A 319 -5.41 -9.71 14.07
CA ASP A 319 -6.57 -10.53 14.40
C ASP A 319 -7.62 -10.35 13.30
N ILE A 320 -8.06 -11.47 12.71
CA ILE A 320 -9.06 -11.46 11.64
C ILE A 320 -10.41 -10.96 12.17
N GLU A 321 -10.69 -11.09 13.48
CA GLU A 321 -11.93 -10.63 14.10
C GLU A 321 -11.90 -9.16 14.51
N ASN A 322 -10.73 -8.65 14.88
CA ASN A 322 -10.53 -7.25 15.25
C ASN A 322 -9.37 -6.63 14.48
N LEU A 323 -9.70 -6.16 13.27
CA LEU A 323 -8.73 -5.61 12.35
C LEU A 323 -8.36 -4.17 12.69
N ASP A 324 -7.23 -3.96 13.33
CA ASP A 324 -6.72 -2.61 13.53
C ASP A 324 -6.37 -1.91 12.21
N THR A 325 -6.80 -0.65 12.10
CA THR A 325 -6.76 0.11 10.86
C THR A 325 -5.33 0.41 10.43
N VAL A 326 -4.51 0.90 11.37
CA VAL A 326 -3.14 1.36 11.09
C VAL A 326 -2.23 0.21 10.64
N PRO A 327 -2.19 -0.95 11.34
CA PRO A 327 -1.42 -2.12 10.90
C PRO A 327 -1.87 -2.62 9.52
N LEU A 328 -3.18 -2.68 9.29
CA LEU A 328 -3.75 -3.08 8.00
C LEU A 328 -3.29 -2.16 6.87
N LEU A 329 -3.40 -0.84 7.05
CA LEU A 329 -2.98 0.14 6.07
C LEU A 329 -1.48 0.07 5.78
N PHE A 330 -0.66 -0.14 6.81
CA PHE A 330 0.78 -0.33 6.65
C PHE A 330 1.10 -1.57 5.81
N GLN A 331 0.57 -2.73 6.20
CA GLN A 331 0.84 -3.99 5.51
C GLN A 331 0.35 -3.99 4.06
N THR A 332 -0.82 -3.41 3.82
CA THR A 332 -1.40 -3.32 2.47
C THR A 332 -0.78 -2.22 1.60
N GLY A 333 0.09 -1.36 2.16
CA GLY A 333 0.86 -0.35 1.42
C GLY A 333 0.19 1.01 1.30
N TYR A 334 -0.82 1.30 2.12
CA TYR A 334 -1.45 2.62 2.22
C TYR A 334 -0.73 3.56 3.18
N LEU A 335 -0.07 2.99 4.20
CA LEU A 335 0.81 3.70 5.11
C LEU A 335 2.21 3.09 5.07
N THR A 336 3.19 3.87 5.50
CA THR A 336 4.59 3.45 5.52
C THR A 336 5.37 4.22 6.57
N ILE A 337 6.53 3.69 7.01
CA ILE A 337 7.34 4.31 8.05
C ILE A 337 8.07 5.52 7.46
N LYS A 338 7.78 6.72 7.96
CA LYS A 338 8.47 7.95 7.58
C LYS A 338 9.66 8.26 8.48
N SER A 339 9.57 7.93 9.75
CA SER A 339 10.66 8.11 10.70
C SER A 339 10.49 7.21 11.91
N LEU A 340 11.59 7.01 12.63
CA LEU A 340 11.60 6.42 13.96
C LEU A 340 11.85 7.56 14.95
N GLY A 341 10.90 7.78 15.84
CA GLY A 341 11.02 8.66 16.99
C GLY A 341 11.82 8.04 18.13
N GLY A 342 11.90 8.75 19.25
CA GLY A 342 12.45 8.20 20.49
C GLY A 342 11.59 7.06 21.05
N PHE A 343 12.17 6.24 21.93
CA PHE A 343 11.45 5.22 22.70
C PHE A 343 10.72 4.14 21.89
N GLY A 344 11.13 3.87 20.65
CA GLY A 344 10.51 2.84 19.81
C GLY A 344 9.19 3.27 19.15
N ILE A 345 8.94 4.57 19.06
CA ILE A 345 7.79 5.12 18.35
C ILE A 345 8.09 5.24 16.85
N TYR A 346 7.16 4.80 16.03
CA TYR A 346 7.17 4.90 14.58
C TYR A 346 6.18 5.95 14.11
N CYS A 347 6.62 6.83 13.22
CA CYS A 347 5.73 7.77 12.54
C CYS A 347 5.37 7.23 11.15
N LEU A 348 4.07 7.04 10.92
CA LEU A 348 3.50 6.52 9.69
C LEU A 348 2.80 7.64 8.90
N ASP A 349 2.91 7.58 7.58
CA ASP A 349 2.20 8.45 6.65
C ASP A 349 1.97 7.73 5.32
N TYR A 350 1.22 8.34 4.40
CA TYR A 350 1.11 7.90 3.03
C TYR A 350 2.49 7.78 2.39
N PRO A 351 2.77 6.73 1.60
CA PRO A 351 4.05 6.59 0.95
C PRO A 351 4.32 7.74 -0.01
N ASN A 352 3.34 8.07 -0.85
CA ASN A 352 3.50 9.03 -1.94
C ASN A 352 2.14 9.61 -2.37
N ARG A 353 2.21 10.52 -3.34
CA ARG A 353 1.03 11.18 -3.92
C ARG A 353 0.05 10.19 -4.54
N GLU A 354 0.55 9.21 -5.30
CA GLU A 354 -0.30 8.20 -5.94
C GLU A 354 -1.26 7.53 -4.95
N VAL A 355 -0.73 7.08 -3.80
CA VAL A 355 -1.49 6.37 -2.79
C VAL A 355 -2.45 7.30 -2.05
N LYS A 356 -1.97 8.48 -1.65
CA LYS A 356 -2.78 9.49 -0.95
C LYS A 356 -3.96 9.93 -1.79
N GLU A 357 -3.72 10.36 -3.04
CA GLU A 357 -4.80 10.78 -3.94
C GLU A 357 -5.80 9.66 -4.18
N SER A 358 -5.32 8.43 -4.40
CA SER A 358 -6.20 7.31 -4.68
C SER A 358 -7.09 6.95 -3.51
N LEU A 359 -6.55 6.92 -2.28
CA LEU A 359 -7.33 6.59 -1.09
C LEU A 359 -8.37 7.68 -0.82
N LEU A 360 -7.97 8.95 -0.83
CA LEU A 360 -8.89 10.08 -0.62
C LEU A 360 -10.01 10.11 -1.66
N ARG A 361 -9.67 9.94 -2.94
CA ARG A 361 -10.65 9.88 -4.03
C ARG A 361 -11.71 8.81 -3.81
N HIS A 362 -11.32 7.61 -3.36
CA HIS A 362 -12.24 6.49 -3.12
C HIS A 362 -13.05 6.67 -1.84
N LEU A 363 -12.45 7.22 -0.78
CA LEU A 363 -13.17 7.55 0.45
C LEU A 363 -14.22 8.62 0.18
N ILE A 364 -13.90 9.71 -0.52
CA ILE A 364 -14.88 10.74 -0.91
C ILE A 364 -16.05 10.11 -1.69
N GLY A 365 -15.77 9.23 -2.66
CA GLY A 365 -16.81 8.51 -3.40
C GLY A 365 -17.68 7.65 -2.48
N ALA A 366 -17.06 6.87 -1.60
CA ALA A 366 -17.74 5.99 -0.66
C ALA A 366 -18.63 6.77 0.34
N PHE A 367 -18.15 7.89 0.87
CA PHE A 367 -18.92 8.79 1.75
C PHE A 367 -20.00 9.59 0.99
N ARG A 368 -19.90 9.71 -0.33
CA ARG A 368 -20.98 10.29 -1.14
C ARG A 368 -21.95 9.25 -1.70
N ASN A 369 -21.67 7.97 -1.48
CA ASN A 369 -22.38 6.86 -2.12
C ASN A 369 -22.42 7.02 -3.66
N ASP A 370 -21.31 7.50 -4.22
CA ASP A 370 -21.15 7.86 -5.61
C ASP A 370 -19.84 7.27 -6.16
N SER A 371 -19.65 7.30 -7.47
CA SER A 371 -18.41 6.84 -8.09
C SER A 371 -17.24 7.73 -7.67
N ALA A 372 -16.13 7.08 -7.31
CA ALA A 372 -14.85 7.73 -7.06
C ALA A 372 -14.37 8.58 -8.27
N ALA A 373 -14.86 8.32 -9.48
CA ALA A 373 -14.58 9.11 -10.68
C ALA A 373 -14.99 10.59 -10.56
N TYR A 374 -15.99 10.90 -9.73
CA TYR A 374 -16.48 12.27 -9.60
C TYR A 374 -15.80 13.06 -8.49
N SER A 375 -14.99 12.43 -7.63
CA SER A 375 -14.30 13.12 -6.52
C SER A 375 -13.26 14.14 -7.00
N THR A 376 -12.35 13.76 -7.89
CA THR A 376 -11.29 14.67 -8.39
C THR A 376 -11.84 15.90 -9.12
N PRO A 377 -12.80 15.78 -10.06
CA PRO A 377 -13.41 16.96 -10.69
C PRO A 377 -14.00 17.96 -9.69
N ILE A 378 -14.58 17.51 -8.58
CA ILE A 378 -15.12 18.39 -7.54
C ILE A 378 -14.00 19.18 -6.87
N VAL A 379 -12.92 18.51 -6.47
CA VAL A 379 -11.76 19.13 -5.82
C VAL A 379 -11.06 20.12 -6.73
N ILE A 380 -10.90 19.80 -8.03
CA ILE A 380 -10.31 20.74 -9.00
C ILE A 380 -11.19 21.97 -9.22
N ARG A 381 -12.52 21.82 -9.26
CA ARG A 381 -13.43 22.97 -9.30
C ARG A 381 -13.32 23.83 -8.04
N LEU A 382 -13.19 23.21 -6.88
CA LEU A 382 -13.04 23.91 -5.60
C LEU A 382 -11.73 24.70 -5.58
N ARG A 383 -10.61 24.09 -6.00
CA ARG A 383 -9.32 24.77 -6.20
C ARG A 383 -9.46 25.99 -7.11
N LYS A 384 -10.10 25.82 -8.26
CA LYS A 384 -10.30 26.92 -9.21
C LYS A 384 -11.08 28.08 -8.58
N ALA A 385 -12.15 27.78 -7.83
CA ALA A 385 -12.93 28.80 -7.14
C ALA A 385 -12.11 29.57 -6.08
N PHE A 386 -11.22 28.90 -5.34
CA PHE A 386 -10.28 29.57 -4.44
C PHE A 386 -9.28 30.46 -5.17
N LEU A 387 -8.70 30.01 -6.29
CA LEU A 387 -7.77 30.82 -7.08
C LEU A 387 -8.43 32.05 -7.72
N GLU A 388 -9.70 31.95 -8.08
CA GLU A 388 -10.50 33.05 -8.65
C GLU A 388 -11.11 33.96 -7.58
N ASN A 389 -10.92 33.65 -6.29
CA ASN A 389 -11.52 34.36 -5.15
C ASN A 389 -13.06 34.41 -5.21
N ASN A 390 -13.69 33.38 -5.79
CA ASN A 390 -15.13 33.32 -5.99
C ASN A 390 -15.80 32.59 -4.82
N HIS A 391 -16.18 33.35 -3.78
CA HIS A 391 -16.82 32.81 -2.57
C HIS A 391 -18.14 32.10 -2.87
N GLU A 392 -18.99 32.68 -3.72
CA GLU A 392 -20.27 32.07 -4.12
C GLU A 392 -20.05 30.69 -4.73
N ARG A 393 -19.06 30.56 -5.62
CA ARG A 393 -18.72 29.28 -6.26
C ARG A 393 -18.14 28.26 -5.28
N ILE A 394 -17.34 28.69 -4.30
CA ILE A 394 -16.87 27.83 -3.21
C ILE A 394 -18.08 27.22 -2.48
N ILE A 395 -19.04 28.07 -2.07
CA ILE A 395 -20.23 27.64 -1.35
C ILE A 395 -21.14 26.74 -2.20
N GLU A 396 -21.32 27.03 -3.48
CA GLU A 396 -22.08 26.16 -4.40
C GLU A 396 -21.51 24.74 -4.48
N ILE A 397 -20.19 24.62 -4.62
CA ILE A 397 -19.50 23.33 -4.73
C ILE A 397 -19.60 22.56 -3.41
N ILE A 398 -19.35 23.25 -2.30
CA ILE A 398 -19.48 22.70 -0.94
C ILE A 398 -20.93 22.22 -0.74
N ASN A 399 -21.94 23.03 -1.06
CA ASN A 399 -23.35 22.65 -0.94
C ASN A 399 -23.71 21.42 -1.78
N GLY A 400 -23.17 21.31 -3.00
CA GLY A 400 -23.34 20.16 -3.88
C GLY A 400 -22.77 18.86 -3.31
N LEU A 401 -21.64 18.93 -2.60
CA LEU A 401 -21.05 17.79 -1.89
C LEU A 401 -22.02 17.22 -0.85
N PHE A 402 -22.63 18.08 -0.03
CA PHE A 402 -23.53 17.62 1.04
C PHE A 402 -24.87 17.10 0.54
N LYS A 403 -25.45 17.73 -0.50
CA LYS A 403 -26.68 17.22 -1.10
C LYS A 403 -26.56 15.80 -1.64
N SER A 404 -25.36 15.36 -2.00
CA SER A 404 -25.12 13.99 -2.47
C SER A 404 -25.14 12.92 -1.37
N ILE A 405 -25.21 13.31 -0.09
CA ILE A 405 -25.19 12.36 1.05
C ILE A 405 -26.59 11.73 1.29
N PRO A 406 -26.72 10.39 1.34
CA PRO A 406 -28.01 9.71 1.58
C PRO A 406 -28.68 10.08 2.91
N SER A 407 -30.01 10.23 2.91
CA SER A 407 -30.80 10.71 4.09
C SER A 407 -30.79 9.78 5.28
N HIS A 408 -30.89 8.48 5.05
CA HIS A 408 -30.94 7.48 6.11
C HIS A 408 -29.61 7.36 6.89
N ILE A 409 -28.47 7.61 6.24
CA ILE A 409 -27.14 7.57 6.87
C ILE A 409 -26.95 8.81 7.74
N PHE A 410 -27.36 9.96 7.22
CA PHE A 410 -27.15 11.25 7.87
C PHE A 410 -27.90 11.33 9.21
N ILE A 411 -29.10 10.78 9.34
CA ILE A 411 -29.97 10.95 10.53
C ILE A 411 -29.38 10.40 11.85
N LYS A 412 -28.59 9.33 11.82
CA LYS A 412 -28.03 8.72 13.05
C LYS A 412 -26.73 9.36 13.53
N GLU A 413 -25.91 9.93 12.65
CA GLU A 413 -24.53 10.35 12.94
C GLU A 413 -24.14 11.63 12.16
N LYS A 414 -25.04 12.62 12.18
CA LYS A 414 -25.01 13.84 11.33
C LYS A 414 -23.66 14.56 11.33
N GLU A 415 -23.13 14.82 12.53
CA GLU A 415 -21.95 15.66 12.74
C GLU A 415 -20.65 14.94 12.34
N ALA A 416 -20.45 13.69 12.79
CA ALA A 416 -19.26 12.92 12.43
C ALA A 416 -19.15 12.67 10.92
N TYR A 417 -20.28 12.40 10.25
CA TYR A 417 -20.30 12.21 8.80
C TYR A 417 -20.02 13.50 8.04
N TYR A 418 -20.58 14.60 8.53
CA TYR A 418 -20.35 15.95 8.03
C TYR A 418 -18.85 16.31 8.06
N HIS A 419 -18.21 16.22 9.23
CA HIS A 419 -16.79 16.51 9.39
C HIS A 419 -15.91 15.60 8.53
N SER A 420 -16.24 14.31 8.42
CA SER A 420 -15.49 13.37 7.57
C SER A 420 -15.44 13.80 6.10
N VAL A 421 -16.57 14.25 5.54
CA VAL A 421 -16.63 14.68 4.13
C VAL A 421 -15.85 15.98 3.91
N VAL A 422 -15.98 16.97 4.80
CA VAL A 422 -15.20 18.20 4.75
C VAL A 422 -13.72 17.87 4.79
N PHE A 423 -13.31 17.12 5.82
CA PHE A 423 -11.93 16.77 6.06
C PHE A 423 -11.32 16.09 4.82
N LEU A 424 -11.97 15.04 4.30
CA LEU A 424 -11.51 14.32 3.12
C LEU A 424 -11.36 15.22 1.89
N VAL A 425 -12.32 16.10 1.64
CA VAL A 425 -12.31 16.99 0.46
C VAL A 425 -11.21 18.03 0.58
N PHE A 426 -11.04 18.66 1.74
CA PHE A 426 -10.00 19.67 1.95
C PHE A 426 -8.60 19.06 2.08
N GLN A 427 -8.47 17.86 2.66
CA GLN A 427 -7.23 17.10 2.63
C GLN A 427 -6.84 16.73 1.18
N TYR A 428 -7.81 16.34 0.35
CA TYR A 428 -7.53 16.08 -1.07
C TYR A 428 -7.23 17.37 -1.85
N LEU A 429 -7.89 18.48 -1.50
CA LEU A 429 -7.56 19.81 -2.02
C LEU A 429 -6.11 20.19 -1.73
N GLY A 430 -5.59 19.80 -0.55
CA GLY A 430 -4.19 19.93 -0.14
C GLY A 430 -3.15 19.32 -1.09
N GLN A 431 -3.57 18.42 -2.00
CA GLN A 431 -2.70 17.85 -3.04
C GLN A 431 -2.51 18.77 -4.26
N PHE A 432 -3.32 19.84 -4.37
CA PHE A 432 -3.33 20.74 -5.53
C PHE A 432 -3.14 22.22 -5.17
N ILE A 433 -3.33 22.57 -3.90
CA ILE A 433 -3.12 23.90 -3.32
C ILE A 433 -2.77 23.74 -1.84
N ASP A 434 -2.09 24.71 -1.23
CA ASP A 434 -1.81 24.70 0.21
C ASP A 434 -3.13 24.76 0.98
N ALA A 435 -3.57 23.61 1.50
CA ALA A 435 -4.76 23.49 2.31
C ALA A 435 -4.46 22.61 3.54
N GLU A 436 -4.88 23.10 4.70
CA GLU A 436 -4.71 22.44 6.00
C GLU A 436 -6.09 22.20 6.63
N VAL A 437 -6.26 21.08 7.31
CA VAL A 437 -7.48 20.69 8.04
C VAL A 437 -7.14 20.24 9.45
N ASN A 438 -8.03 20.42 10.42
CA ASN A 438 -7.87 19.90 11.78
C ASN A 438 -9.08 19.06 12.21
N THR A 439 -8.83 18.11 13.12
CA THR A 439 -9.85 17.18 13.67
C THR A 439 -10.18 17.39 15.15
N SER A 440 -9.54 18.35 15.83
CA SER A 440 -9.67 18.55 17.29
C SER A 440 -10.56 19.74 17.67
N ASP A 441 -11.39 19.55 18.69
CA ASP A 441 -12.27 20.57 19.26
C ASP A 441 -11.53 21.86 19.63
N GLY A 442 -11.79 22.93 18.88
CA GLY A 442 -11.26 24.28 19.12
C GLY A 442 -10.09 24.71 18.24
N ARG A 443 -9.79 24.00 17.14
CA ARG A 443 -8.90 24.44 16.05
C ARG A 443 -9.69 24.79 14.79
N ILE A 444 -9.06 25.52 13.86
CA ILE A 444 -9.63 25.90 12.56
C ILE A 444 -9.99 24.65 11.76
N ASP A 445 -11.22 24.57 11.24
CA ASP A 445 -11.66 23.42 10.43
C ASP A 445 -10.84 23.27 9.14
N ALA A 446 -10.72 24.36 8.37
CA ALA A 446 -9.90 24.36 7.16
C ALA A 446 -9.24 25.72 6.90
N VAL A 447 -8.00 25.69 6.41
CA VAL A 447 -7.30 26.86 5.86
C VAL A 447 -6.90 26.56 4.43
N VAL A 448 -7.13 27.49 3.51
CA VAL A 448 -6.65 27.39 2.12
C VAL A 448 -5.82 28.62 1.78
N LYS A 449 -4.58 28.43 1.34
CA LYS A 449 -3.65 29.49 0.96
C LYS A 449 -3.44 29.48 -0.55
N THR A 450 -3.76 30.59 -1.20
CA THR A 450 -3.38 30.87 -2.59
C THR A 450 -2.13 31.75 -2.61
N GLU A 451 -1.65 32.13 -3.79
CA GLU A 451 -0.58 33.12 -3.91
C GLU A 451 -0.98 34.49 -3.33
N THR A 452 -2.27 34.82 -3.36
CA THR A 452 -2.78 36.17 -3.05
C THR A 452 -3.66 36.25 -1.79
N HIS A 453 -4.26 35.12 -1.37
CA HIS A 453 -5.25 35.07 -0.30
C HIS A 453 -4.99 33.92 0.68
N ILE A 454 -5.49 34.09 1.90
CA ILE A 454 -5.61 33.05 2.93
C ILE A 454 -7.08 32.99 3.35
N TYR A 455 -7.70 31.84 3.14
CA TYR A 455 -9.08 31.56 3.52
C TYR A 455 -9.11 30.76 4.80
N ILE A 456 -9.79 31.27 5.82
CA ILE A 456 -10.05 30.57 7.08
C ILE A 456 -11.51 30.17 7.06
N LEU A 457 -11.77 28.87 6.98
CA LEU A 457 -13.12 28.33 6.92
C LEU A 457 -13.49 27.70 8.26
N GLU A 458 -14.70 28.03 8.72
CA GLU A 458 -15.30 27.45 9.92
C GLU A 458 -16.72 27.00 9.59
N PHE A 459 -17.06 25.81 10.05
CA PHE A 459 -18.28 25.14 9.71
C PHE A 459 -19.15 24.87 10.93
N LYS A 460 -20.46 25.08 10.80
CA LYS A 460 -21.45 24.77 11.84
C LYS A 460 -22.57 23.90 11.31
N LEU A 461 -23.13 23.08 12.19
CA LEU A 461 -24.28 22.23 11.92
C LEU A 461 -25.46 22.67 12.79
N ASP A 462 -26.58 23.04 12.18
CA ASP A 462 -27.79 23.50 12.85
C ASP A 462 -27.58 24.72 13.80
N GLU A 463 -26.62 25.59 13.49
CA GLU A 463 -26.39 26.86 14.20
C GLU A 463 -26.56 28.07 13.25
N SER A 464 -25.51 28.90 13.08
CA SER A 464 -25.53 30.07 12.20
C SER A 464 -24.14 30.36 11.61
N ALA A 465 -24.11 31.02 10.46
CA ALA A 465 -22.86 31.43 9.82
C ALA A 465 -22.12 32.48 10.67
N GLY A 466 -22.86 33.39 11.30
CA GLY A 466 -22.32 34.33 12.28
C GLY A 466 -21.61 33.65 13.46
N ALA A 467 -22.16 32.54 14.00
CA ALA A 467 -21.49 31.78 15.07
C ALA A 467 -20.15 31.19 14.62
N ALA A 468 -20.05 30.76 13.36
CA ALA A 468 -18.80 30.30 12.76
C ALA A 468 -17.78 31.45 12.66
N LEU A 469 -18.18 32.63 12.18
CA LEU A 469 -17.28 33.80 12.14
C LEU A 469 -16.88 34.29 13.54
N GLU A 470 -17.80 34.26 14.50
CA GLU A 470 -17.46 34.58 15.88
C GLU A 470 -16.38 33.66 16.45
N GLN A 471 -16.41 32.38 16.10
CA GLN A 471 -15.36 31.44 16.50
C GLN A 471 -14.01 31.82 15.86
N ILE A 472 -14.00 32.18 14.58
CA ILE A 472 -12.79 32.65 13.88
C ILE A 472 -12.19 33.88 14.61
N ARG A 473 -13.03 34.85 14.99
CA ARG A 473 -12.60 36.04 15.75
C ARG A 473 -12.10 35.71 17.14
N LYS A 474 -12.90 34.98 17.94
CA LYS A 474 -12.61 34.67 19.35
C LYS A 474 -11.31 33.89 19.52
N LYS A 475 -10.95 33.07 18.54
CA LYS A 475 -9.73 32.27 18.54
C LYS A 475 -8.55 32.95 17.84
N ASP A 476 -8.76 34.15 17.29
CA ASP A 476 -7.77 34.96 16.57
C ASP A 476 -6.97 34.18 15.52
N TYR A 477 -7.68 33.36 14.74
CA TYR A 477 -7.06 32.47 13.75
C TYR A 477 -6.31 33.22 12.64
N ALA A 478 -6.64 34.49 12.42
CA ALA A 478 -6.01 35.36 11.43
C ALA A 478 -4.60 35.83 11.86
N GLU A 479 -4.30 35.90 13.16
CA GLU A 479 -3.07 36.51 13.68
C GLU A 479 -1.80 35.88 13.10
N LYS A 480 -1.75 34.54 13.02
CA LYS A 480 -0.59 33.80 12.46
C LYS A 480 -0.29 34.12 11.00
N TYR A 481 -1.21 34.78 10.29
CA TYR A 481 -1.11 35.06 8.86
C TYR A 481 -0.92 36.54 8.52
N LYS A 482 -0.99 37.47 9.49
CA LYS A 482 -0.92 38.92 9.23
C LYS A 482 0.36 39.37 8.53
N LEU A 483 1.49 38.71 8.80
CA LEU A 483 2.78 39.01 8.19
C LEU A 483 2.99 38.34 6.82
N SER A 484 2.00 37.61 6.30
CA SER A 484 2.13 36.90 5.02
C SER A 484 2.08 37.82 3.79
N GLY A 485 1.58 39.06 3.94
CA GLY A 485 1.33 39.98 2.82
C GLY A 485 0.14 39.58 1.93
N LYS A 486 -0.60 38.53 2.31
CA LYS A 486 -1.79 38.03 1.60
C LYS A 486 -3.06 38.60 2.21
N LYS A 487 -4.14 38.67 1.43
CA LYS A 487 -5.47 39.07 1.93
C LYS A 487 -6.05 37.93 2.76
N ILE A 488 -6.50 38.21 3.98
CA ILE A 488 -7.05 37.20 4.89
C ILE A 488 -8.57 37.31 4.88
N THR A 489 -9.24 36.20 4.57
CA THR A 489 -10.70 36.11 4.44
C THR A 489 -11.21 34.99 5.34
N GLY A 490 -12.05 35.32 6.32
CA GLY A 490 -12.83 34.35 7.08
C GLY A 490 -14.13 34.01 6.36
N ILE A 491 -14.48 32.72 6.29
CA ILE A 491 -15.74 32.23 5.72
C ILE A 491 -16.42 31.36 6.76
N GLY A 492 -17.54 31.84 7.30
CA GLY A 492 -18.39 31.08 8.22
C GLY A 492 -19.51 30.42 7.44
N ILE A 493 -19.72 29.12 7.62
CA ILE A 493 -20.70 28.34 6.85
C ILE A 493 -21.58 27.53 7.80
N ASN A 494 -22.90 27.70 7.69
CA ASN A 494 -23.87 26.92 8.45
C ASN A 494 -24.60 25.91 7.56
N PHE A 495 -24.62 24.66 8.02
CA PHE A 495 -25.35 23.56 7.40
C PHE A 495 -26.62 23.25 8.16
N SER A 496 -27.72 23.11 7.43
CA SER A 496 -28.92 22.54 8.00
C SER A 496 -28.90 21.02 7.85
N SER A 497 -28.99 20.33 8.97
CA SER A 497 -29.10 18.88 8.99
C SER A 497 -30.46 18.39 8.47
N LYS A 498 -31.46 19.28 8.44
CA LYS A 498 -32.80 19.02 7.92
C LYS A 498 -32.84 19.07 6.40
N THR A 499 -32.28 20.11 5.79
CA THR A 499 -32.28 20.28 4.31
C THR A 499 -31.06 19.66 3.63
N LYS A 500 -30.04 19.30 4.42
CA LYS A 500 -28.72 18.82 3.96
C LYS A 500 -28.08 19.77 2.94
N SER A 501 -28.15 21.04 3.25
CA SER A 501 -27.59 22.09 2.43
C SER A 501 -26.96 23.15 3.31
N VAL A 502 -26.11 23.97 2.70
CA VAL A 502 -25.74 25.25 3.28
C VAL A 502 -27.04 26.05 3.47
N GLU A 503 -27.33 26.43 4.70
CA GLU A 503 -28.48 27.27 5.06
C GLU A 503 -28.09 28.76 5.06
N GLY A 504 -26.84 29.06 5.43
CA GLY A 504 -26.29 30.40 5.37
C GLY A 504 -24.76 30.39 5.34
N TRP A 505 -24.16 31.45 4.82
CA TRP A 505 -22.72 31.70 4.85
C TRP A 505 -22.45 33.20 4.96
N GLU A 506 -21.34 33.55 5.59
CA GLU A 506 -20.90 34.93 5.79
C GLU A 506 -19.40 35.04 5.55
N VAL A 507 -18.95 36.24 5.16
CA VAL A 507 -17.54 36.53 4.88
C VAL A 507 -17.08 37.75 5.67
N GLU A 508 -15.86 37.66 6.19
CA GLU A 508 -15.18 38.75 6.88
C GLU A 508 -13.74 38.89 6.37
N TYR A 509 -13.28 40.14 6.27
CA TYR A 509 -11.92 40.46 5.82
C TYR A 509 -11.11 40.95 7.04
N PHE A 510 -9.90 40.42 7.21
CA PHE A 510 -9.03 40.69 8.35
C PHE A 510 -7.79 41.52 7.99
#